data_AF-A0A2U3LTQ3-F1
#
_entry.id   AF-A0A2U3LTQ3-F1
#
_cell.length_a   1.000
_cell.length_b   1.000
_cell.length_c   1.000
_cell.angle_alpha   90.00
_cell.angle_beta   90.00
_cell.angle_gamma   90.00
#
_symmetry.space_group_name_H-M   'P 1'
#
loop_
_entity.id
_entity.type
_entity.pdbx_description
1 polymer ?
#
loop_
_entity_poly.entity_id
_entity_poly.type
_entity_poly.pdbx_seq_one_letter_code
_entity_poly.pdbx_strand_id
1 'polypeptide(L)'
;MFPSGVPQTFQTGTILVEDGTVLPGAMALEGSALSQEWRSVLDLDRMGIEAQLAKAGWTFFYMAGEVKKFAFGRDVGKRVSAAVGRVIRDVQGQRCNCLEITHLATRSFLGIPYTSVAAHPRHIQNGCQFRGR
;
A
#
# COMPACT_ATOMS: atom_id res chain seq x y z
N MET A 1 6.99 1.11 -21.54
CA MET A 1 6.77 -0.35 -21.66
C MET A 1 7.40 -1.01 -20.44
N PHE A 2 6.59 -1.55 -19.52
CA PHE A 2 7.11 -2.25 -18.34
C PHE A 2 7.61 -3.64 -18.75
N PRO A 3 8.72 -4.15 -18.18
CA PRO A 3 9.21 -5.49 -18.51
C PRO A 3 8.20 -6.54 -18.03
N SER A 4 7.85 -7.46 -18.93
CA SER A 4 6.95 -8.58 -18.70
C SER A 4 7.47 -9.45 -17.55
N GLY A 5 6.67 -9.60 -16.48
CA GLY A 5 7.03 -10.36 -15.28
C GLY A 5 6.67 -9.67 -13.96
N VAL A 6 6.20 -8.42 -13.98
CA VAL A 6 5.53 -7.83 -12.81
C VAL A 6 4.09 -8.36 -12.81
N PRO A 7 3.61 -9.01 -11.72
CA PRO A 7 2.21 -9.40 -11.61
C PRO A 7 1.32 -8.19 -11.86
N GLN A 8 0.24 -8.38 -12.60
CA GLN A 8 -0.51 -7.36 -13.33
C GLN A 8 -1.35 -6.41 -12.44
N THR A 9 -1.02 -6.27 -11.14
CA THR A 9 -1.83 -5.54 -10.15
C THR A 9 -1.06 -4.51 -9.32
N PHE A 10 0.21 -4.20 -9.63
CA PHE A 10 1.00 -3.26 -8.84
C PHE A 10 1.22 -1.94 -9.58
N GLN A 11 0.30 -1.01 -9.35
CA GLN A 11 0.31 0.31 -9.97
C GLN A 11 0.43 1.39 -8.89
N THR A 12 0.98 2.54 -9.27
CA THR A 12 0.82 3.75 -8.47
C THR A 12 -0.68 3.98 -8.24
N GLY A 13 -1.06 4.31 -7.01
CA GLY A 13 -2.44 4.42 -6.56
C GLY A 13 -2.98 3.16 -5.89
N THR A 14 -2.24 2.04 -5.89
CA THR A 14 -2.65 0.86 -5.12
C THR A 14 -2.72 1.20 -3.64
N ILE A 15 -3.89 0.97 -3.05
CA ILE A 15 -4.13 1.11 -1.61
C ILE A 15 -4.06 -0.27 -0.98
N LEU A 16 -3.19 -0.42 0.01
CA LEU A 16 -3.07 -1.63 0.82
C LEU A 16 -3.62 -1.35 2.21
N VAL A 17 -4.43 -2.27 2.71
CA VAL A 17 -5.05 -2.25 4.03
C VAL A 17 -4.54 -3.46 4.80
N GLU A 18 -4.18 -3.25 6.06
CA GLU A 18 -3.79 -4.32 6.96
C GLU A 18 -4.93 -5.35 7.10
N ASP A 19 -4.56 -6.63 7.05
CA ASP A 19 -5.50 -7.71 7.22
C ASP A 19 -6.20 -7.65 8.58
N GLY A 20 -7.49 -7.98 8.59
CA GLY A 20 -8.33 -7.87 9.78
C GLY A 20 -8.76 -6.45 10.16
N THR A 21 -8.38 -5.42 9.40
CA THR A 21 -8.96 -4.07 9.57
C THR A 21 -10.47 -4.13 9.37
N VAL A 22 -11.24 -3.70 10.37
CA VAL A 22 -12.69 -3.58 10.24
C VAL A 22 -12.98 -2.48 9.22
N LEU A 23 -13.76 -2.80 8.19
CA LEU A 23 -14.16 -1.87 7.15
C LEU A 23 -15.70 -1.82 7.07
N PRO A 24 -16.30 -0.67 6.76
CA PRO A 24 -17.74 -0.56 6.64
C PRO A 24 -18.29 -1.22 5.35
N GLY A 25 -19.48 -1.81 5.47
CA GLY A 25 -20.23 -2.36 4.35
C GLY A 25 -19.57 -3.57 3.70
N ALA A 26 -19.80 -3.74 2.39
CA ALA A 26 -19.28 -4.85 1.59
C ALA A 26 -17.91 -4.56 0.96
N MET A 27 -17.08 -3.69 1.57
CA MET A 27 -15.71 -3.48 1.07
C MET A 27 -14.92 -4.79 1.19
N ALA A 28 -14.65 -5.40 0.05
CA ALA A 28 -13.88 -6.63 -0.03
C ALA A 28 -12.39 -6.30 -0.14
N LEU A 29 -11.59 -7.06 0.61
CA LEU A 29 -10.14 -7.05 0.51
C LEU A 29 -9.67 -8.26 -0.29
N GLU A 30 -8.99 -8.00 -1.40
CA GLU A 30 -8.37 -9.03 -2.22
C GLU A 30 -6.95 -9.34 -1.73
N GLY A 31 -6.55 -10.61 -1.83
CA GLY A 31 -5.18 -11.00 -1.53
C GLY A 31 -4.18 -10.17 -2.33
N SER A 32 -3.12 -9.71 -1.69
CA SER A 32 -2.04 -9.00 -2.38
C SER A 32 -0.89 -9.94 -2.65
N ALA A 33 -0.35 -9.95 -3.87
CA ALA A 33 0.93 -10.64 -4.11
C ALA A 33 2.14 -9.85 -3.52
N LEU A 34 1.92 -8.70 -2.88
CA LEU A 34 2.98 -7.93 -2.20
C LEU A 34 3.21 -8.38 -0.75
N SER A 35 2.15 -8.84 -0.08
CA SER A 35 2.14 -9.12 1.35
C SER A 35 1.04 -10.13 1.68
N GLN A 36 1.32 -11.03 2.63
CA GLN A 36 0.30 -11.94 3.17
C GLN A 36 -0.62 -11.24 4.18
N GLU A 37 -0.10 -10.23 4.88
CA GLU A 37 -0.79 -9.53 5.98
C GLU A 37 -1.43 -8.21 5.54
N TRP A 38 -1.26 -7.80 4.28
CA TRP A 38 -1.79 -6.55 3.76
C TRP A 38 -2.43 -6.81 2.41
N ARG A 39 -3.69 -6.41 2.29
CA ARG A 39 -4.58 -6.74 1.17
C ARG A 39 -4.98 -5.48 0.41
N SER A 40 -5.22 -5.59 -0.89
CA SER A 40 -5.71 -4.47 -1.69
C SER A 40 -7.22 -4.35 -1.57
N VAL A 41 -7.75 -3.14 -1.68
CA VAL A 41 -9.21 -2.96 -1.81
C VAL A 41 -9.63 -3.38 -3.22
N LEU A 42 -10.63 -4.25 -3.31
CA LEU A 42 -11.15 -4.77 -4.57
C LEU A 42 -12.05 -3.72 -5.27
N ASP A 43 -11.91 -3.59 -6.59
CA ASP A 43 -12.80 -2.85 -7.49
C ASP A 43 -13.09 -1.38 -7.14
N LEU A 44 -12.23 -0.73 -6.34
CA LEU A 44 -12.37 0.68 -5.97
C LEU A 44 -11.06 1.44 -6.14
N ASP A 45 -11.15 2.60 -6.80
CA ASP A 45 -10.08 3.59 -6.78
C ASP A 45 -10.09 4.40 -5.47
N ARG A 46 -9.11 5.29 -5.31
CA ARG A 46 -8.99 6.14 -4.11
C ARG A 46 -10.27 6.91 -3.80
N MET A 47 -10.92 7.46 -4.83
CA MET A 47 -12.13 8.28 -4.67
C MET A 47 -13.33 7.43 -4.26
N GLY A 48 -13.48 6.24 -4.85
CA GLY A 48 -14.50 5.26 -4.48
C GLY A 48 -14.37 4.79 -3.04
N ILE A 49 -13.13 4.49 -2.61
CA ILE A 49 -12.83 4.13 -1.21
C ILE A 49 -13.23 5.27 -0.26
N GLU A 50 -12.81 6.50 -0.56
CA GLU A 50 -13.11 7.66 0.27
C GLU A 50 -14.62 7.94 0.37
N ALA A 51 -15.33 7.87 -0.76
CA ALA A 51 -16.78 8.05 -0.79
C ALA A 51 -17.53 6.99 0.02
N GLN A 52 -17.11 5.72 -0.08
CA GLN A 52 -17.74 4.63 0.67
C GLN A 52 -17.48 4.71 2.16
N LEU A 53 -16.25 5.07 2.56
CA LEU A 53 -15.91 5.32 3.97
C LEU A 53 -16.71 6.52 4.51
N ALA A 54 -16.74 7.63 3.78
CA ALA A 54 -17.47 8.83 4.19
C ALA A 54 -18.98 8.55 4.37
N LYS A 55 -19.60 7.79 3.45
CA LYS A 55 -21.01 7.38 3.54
C LYS A 55 -21.32 6.58 4.81
N ALA A 56 -20.34 5.84 5.33
CA ALA A 56 -20.47 5.07 6.56
C ALA A 56 -20.10 5.86 7.83
N GLY A 57 -19.70 7.14 7.72
CA GLY A 57 -19.18 7.93 8.84
C GLY A 57 -17.75 7.56 9.25
N TRP A 58 -16.99 6.93 8.35
CA TRP A 58 -15.59 6.59 8.53
C TRP A 58 -14.71 7.63 7.84
N THR A 59 -13.46 7.72 8.29
CA THR A 59 -12.49 8.66 7.73
C THR A 59 -11.27 7.92 7.18
N PHE A 60 -10.82 8.35 6.00
CA PHE A 60 -9.61 7.88 5.34
C PHE A 60 -8.48 8.90 5.52
N PHE A 61 -7.77 8.81 6.63
CA PHE A 61 -6.75 9.78 7.03
C PHE A 61 -5.54 9.77 6.11
N TYR A 62 -5.06 10.95 5.75
CA TYR A 62 -3.76 11.16 5.12
C TYR A 62 -2.74 11.52 6.18
N MET A 63 -1.69 10.73 6.32
CA MET A 63 -0.59 11.07 7.22
C MET A 63 0.50 11.78 6.44
N ALA A 64 0.99 12.88 7.01
CA ALA A 64 2.13 13.58 6.43
C ALA A 64 3.39 12.71 6.46
N GLY A 65 4.23 12.86 5.45
CA GLY A 65 5.48 12.11 5.30
C GLY A 65 5.35 10.92 4.37
N GLU A 66 6.07 10.96 3.25
CA GLU A 66 6.21 9.81 2.36
C GLU A 66 7.24 8.83 2.95
N VAL A 67 6.90 7.54 2.94
CA VAL A 67 7.84 6.46 3.26
C VAL A 67 8.43 5.94 1.96
N LYS A 68 9.75 6.02 1.81
CA LYS A 68 10.46 5.52 0.63
C LYS A 68 11.46 4.42 1.01
N LYS A 69 11.40 3.29 0.32
CA LYS A 69 12.30 2.15 0.54
C LYS A 69 12.82 1.59 -0.76
N PHE A 70 13.94 0.88 -0.65
CA PHE A 70 14.61 0.23 -1.74
C PHE A 70 14.89 -1.23 -1.41
N ALA A 71 14.97 -2.08 -2.42
CA ALA A 71 15.49 -3.45 -2.30
C ALA A 71 16.32 -3.82 -3.52
N PHE A 72 17.43 -4.52 -3.29
CA PHE A 72 18.37 -4.98 -4.31
C PHE A 72 18.23 -6.50 -4.53
N GLY A 73 18.66 -7.00 -5.68
CA GLY A 73 18.61 -8.42 -6.02
C GLY A 73 18.50 -8.65 -7.52
N ARG A 74 18.44 -9.90 -7.98
CA ARG A 74 18.25 -10.23 -9.42
C ARG A 74 16.80 -10.54 -9.78
N ASP A 75 16.07 -11.17 -8.85
CA ASP A 75 14.66 -11.49 -9.00
C ASP A 75 13.76 -10.26 -8.76
N VAL A 76 12.94 -9.88 -9.75
CA VAL A 76 12.07 -8.71 -9.68
C VAL A 76 11.00 -8.87 -8.60
N GLY A 77 10.34 -10.03 -8.53
CA GLY A 77 9.24 -10.28 -7.58
C GLY A 77 9.73 -10.21 -6.13
N LYS A 78 10.85 -10.87 -5.83
CA LYS A 78 11.48 -10.83 -4.50
C LYS A 78 11.94 -9.42 -4.11
N ARG A 79 12.48 -8.64 -5.06
CA ARG A 79 12.85 -7.24 -4.80
C ARG A 79 11.62 -6.38 -4.50
N VAL A 80 10.56 -6.51 -5.29
CA VAL A 80 9.32 -5.75 -5.09
C VAL A 80 8.71 -6.08 -3.74
N SER A 81 8.50 -7.37 -3.42
CA SER A 81 7.95 -7.79 -2.13
C SER A 81 8.84 -7.33 -0.96
N ALA A 82 10.16 -7.42 -1.08
CA ALA A 82 11.07 -6.92 -0.04
C ALA A 82 10.99 -5.39 0.15
N ALA A 83 10.87 -4.62 -0.93
CA ALA A 83 10.74 -3.17 -0.84
C ALA A 83 9.39 -2.76 -0.25
N VAL A 84 8.29 -3.39 -0.68
CA VAL A 84 6.95 -3.14 -0.13
C VAL A 84 6.85 -3.56 1.33
N GLY A 85 7.37 -4.74 1.71
CA GLY A 85 7.40 -5.18 3.10
C GLY A 85 8.18 -4.22 4.01
N ARG A 86 9.24 -3.57 3.51
CA ARG A 86 9.95 -2.51 4.24
C ARG A 86 9.08 -1.26 4.42
N VAL A 87 8.30 -0.87 3.41
CA VAL A 87 7.36 0.27 3.51
C VAL A 87 6.25 -0.04 4.52
N ILE A 88 5.66 -1.24 4.44
CA ILE A 88 4.62 -1.71 5.36
C ILE A 88 5.10 -1.62 6.82
N ARG A 89 6.30 -2.13 7.13
CA ARG A 89 6.82 -2.08 8.51
C ARG A 89 6.99 -0.66 9.03
N ASP A 90 7.43 0.26 8.19
CA ASP A 90 7.54 1.68 8.56
C ASP A 90 6.17 2.31 8.80
N VAL A 91 5.18 2.02 7.95
CA VAL A 91 3.78 2.47 8.10
C VAL A 91 3.16 1.90 9.38
N GLN A 92 3.38 0.61 9.67
CA GLN A 92 2.96 -0.02 10.93
C GLN A 92 3.60 0.65 12.14
N GLY A 93 4.89 1.03 12.05
CA GLY A 93 5.57 1.80 13.09
C GLY A 93 4.95 3.18 13.35
N GLN A 94 4.25 3.74 12.35
CA GLN A 94 3.46 4.97 12.47
C GLN A 94 2.01 4.72 12.94
N ARG A 95 1.69 3.49 13.38
CA ARG A 95 0.36 3.09 13.87
C ARG A 95 -0.76 3.27 12.83
N CYS A 96 -0.39 3.11 11.57
CA CYS A 96 -1.28 3.19 10.42
C CYS A 96 -1.66 1.80 9.95
N ASN A 97 -2.94 1.60 9.63
CA ASN A 97 -3.50 0.33 9.15
C ASN A 97 -3.73 0.33 7.62
N CYS A 98 -3.31 1.39 6.94
CA CYS A 98 -3.50 1.56 5.51
C CYS A 98 -2.31 2.32 4.93
N LEU A 99 -2.04 2.12 3.64
CA LEU A 99 -1.08 2.91 2.89
C LEU A 99 -1.50 3.01 1.43
N GLU A 100 -0.98 4.03 0.77
CA GLU A 100 -1.12 4.18 -0.66
C GLU A 100 0.24 4.23 -1.33
N ILE A 101 0.46 3.34 -2.31
CA ILE A 101 1.69 3.32 -3.12
C ILE A 101 1.66 4.50 -4.09
N THR A 102 2.55 5.47 -3.92
CA THR A 102 2.70 6.62 -4.82
C THR A 102 3.73 6.38 -5.91
N HIS A 103 4.72 5.52 -5.64
CA HIS A 103 5.80 5.26 -6.57
C HIS A 103 6.23 3.80 -6.54
N LEU A 104 6.42 3.22 -7.72
CA LEU A 104 7.05 1.92 -7.90
C LEU A 104 7.94 1.98 -9.15
N ALA A 105 9.24 1.76 -8.98
CA ALA A 105 10.17 1.72 -10.11
C ALA A 105 11.25 0.66 -9.88
N THR A 106 11.62 -0.06 -10.94
CA THR A 106 12.79 -0.93 -10.96
C THR A 106 13.86 -0.30 -11.84
N ARG A 107 15.09 -0.22 -11.33
CA ARG A 107 16.25 0.42 -11.97
C ARG A 107 17.51 -0.40 -11.69
N SER A 108 18.65 0.05 -12.17
CA SER A 108 19.96 -0.48 -11.83
C SER A 108 20.91 0.64 -11.43
N PHE A 109 21.81 0.35 -10.51
CA PHE A 109 22.90 1.24 -10.12
C PHE A 109 24.19 0.43 -10.10
N LEU A 110 25.21 0.86 -10.86
CA LEU A 110 26.48 0.13 -11.02
C LEU A 110 26.30 -1.35 -11.42
N GLY A 111 25.33 -1.64 -12.29
CA GLY A 111 25.02 -3.00 -12.73
C GLY A 111 24.21 -3.84 -11.74
N ILE A 112 23.88 -3.31 -10.55
CA ILE A 112 23.07 -4.01 -9.55
C ILE A 112 21.60 -3.57 -9.67
N PRO A 113 20.65 -4.47 -9.99
CA PRO A 113 19.25 -4.12 -10.05
C PRO A 113 18.66 -3.82 -8.68
N TYR A 114 17.77 -2.83 -8.62
CA TYR A 114 17.03 -2.45 -7.43
C TYR A 114 15.61 -2.01 -7.75
N THR A 115 14.73 -2.12 -6.77
CA THR A 115 13.36 -1.60 -6.82
C THR A 115 13.21 -0.52 -5.75
N SER A 116 12.66 0.63 -6.14
CA SER A 116 12.24 1.71 -5.25
C SER A 116 10.73 1.70 -5.12
N VAL A 117 10.25 1.78 -3.88
CA VAL A 117 8.83 1.95 -3.55
C VAL A 117 8.70 3.21 -2.70
N ALA A 118 7.70 4.02 -2.99
CA ALA A 118 7.27 5.08 -2.10
C ALA A 118 5.77 4.97 -1.82
N ALA A 119 5.37 5.34 -0.62
CA ALA A 119 3.99 5.31 -0.20
C ALA A 119 3.67 6.40 0.82
N HIS A 120 2.40 6.81 0.85
CA HIS A 120 1.86 7.58 1.96
C HIS A 120 1.20 6.66 2.98
N PRO A 121 1.56 6.78 4.27
CA PRO A 121 0.79 6.17 5.34
C PRO A 121 -0.64 6.75 5.35
N ARG A 122 -1.61 5.88 5.54
CA ARG A 122 -3.02 6.21 5.65
C ARG A 122 -3.61 5.51 6.86
N HIS A 123 -4.76 5.98 7.34
CA HIS A 123 -5.47 5.27 8.39
C HIS A 123 -6.97 5.26 8.10
N ILE A 124 -7.60 4.12 8.32
CA ILE A 124 -9.03 3.93 8.16
C ILE A 124 -9.63 3.65 9.54
N GLN A 125 -10.62 4.44 9.94
CA GLN A 125 -11.32 4.24 11.21
C GLN A 125 -12.71 4.87 11.17
N ASN A 126 -13.56 4.45 12.10
CA ASN A 126 -14.83 5.10 12.36
C ASN A 126 -14.62 6.47 13.03
N GLY A 127 -15.40 7.48 12.62
CA GLY A 127 -15.32 8.83 13.15
C GLY A 127 -14.14 9.65 12.62
N CYS A 128 -14.13 10.93 12.96
CA CYS A 128 -13.25 11.94 12.35
C CYS A 128 -11.98 12.26 13.14
N GLN A 129 -11.80 11.70 14.35
CA GLN A 129 -10.64 11.96 15.20
C GLN A 129 -9.66 10.82 15.12
N PHE A 130 -8.47 11.04 14.54
CA PHE A 130 -7.43 10.00 14.45
C PHE A 130 -7.13 9.40 15.83
N ARG A 131 -7.29 8.08 15.92
CA ARG A 131 -6.92 7.26 17.06
C ARG A 131 -5.88 6.30 16.53
N GLY A 132 -4.61 6.61 16.78
CA GLY A 132 -3.52 5.69 16.48
C GLY A 132 -3.83 4.33 17.11
N ARG A 133 -3.34 3.27 16.46
CA ARG A 133 -3.37 1.93 17.04
C ARG A 133 -2.64 1.86 18.39
#